data_AF-A0A845I3Q7-F1
#
_entry.id   AF-A0A845I3Q7-F1
#
_cell.length_a   1.000
_cell.length_b   1.000
_cell.length_c   1.000
_cell.angle_alpha   90.00
_cell.angle_beta   90.00
_cell.angle_gamma   90.00
#
_symmetry.space_group_name_H-M   'P 1'
#
loop_
_entity.id
_entity.type
_entity.pdbx_description
1 polymer ?
#
loop_
_entity_poly.entity_id
_entity_poly.type
_entity_poly.pdbx_seq_one_letter_code
_entity_poly.pdbx_strand_id
1 'polypeptide(L)'
;MQDQTDAPRFRPVPWHALETPADVELWIAEHNLALQEHVGRNETGYGVCFTLAAGGEVYLQTTDGALVLDLTPEAEWIAPLIMAAAQLDEAPPGRLWVLPDDKLIQLMLGLSSLIASSMLVVGHRFGRPQRMGAW
;
A
#
# COMPACT_ATOMS: atom_id res chain seq x y z
N MET A 1 1.17 -31.39 12.48
CA MET A 1 1.66 -30.25 11.68
C MET A 1 1.21 -29.01 12.41
N GLN A 2 2.14 -28.30 13.04
CA GLN A 2 1.84 -27.09 13.80
C GLN A 2 1.65 -25.96 12.78
N ASP A 3 0.43 -25.43 12.69
CA ASP A 3 0.15 -24.12 12.09
C ASP A 3 0.91 -23.07 12.90
N GLN A 4 2.14 -22.80 12.49
CA GLN A 4 2.92 -21.69 13.00
C GLN A 4 2.32 -20.44 12.37
N THR A 5 1.30 -19.88 13.03
CA THR A 5 0.80 -18.53 12.77
C THR A 5 1.92 -17.56 13.15
N ASP A 6 2.90 -17.44 12.26
CA ASP A 6 4.04 -16.55 12.45
C ASP A 6 3.49 -15.13 12.55
N ALA A 7 3.84 -14.42 13.61
CA ALA A 7 3.46 -13.03 13.76
C ALA A 7 3.97 -12.26 12.52
N PRO A 8 3.24 -11.25 12.02
CA PRO A 8 3.72 -10.50 10.88
C PRO A 8 5.13 -9.98 11.18
N ARG A 9 6.07 -10.31 10.29
CA ARG A 9 7.51 -10.00 10.42
C ARG A 9 7.73 -8.52 10.75
N PHE A 10 6.91 -7.67 10.17
CA PHE A 10 6.87 -6.24 10.42
C PHE A 10 5.66 -5.91 11.28
N ARG A 11 5.80 -4.91 12.15
CA ARG A 11 4.70 -4.44 12.99
C ARG A 11 4.09 -3.19 12.37
N PRO A 12 2.76 -2.99 12.49
CA PRO A 12 2.14 -1.73 12.13
C PRO A 12 2.73 -0.57 12.92
N VAL A 13 3.01 0.53 12.24
CA VAL A 13 3.46 1.79 12.80
C VAL A 13 2.33 2.81 12.65
N PRO A 14 1.94 3.54 13.71
CA PRO A 14 0.95 4.61 13.63
C PRO A 14 1.33 5.64 12.56
N TRP A 15 0.35 6.06 11.77
CA TRP A 15 0.58 6.99 10.67
C TRP A 15 0.79 8.42 11.17
N HIS A 16 1.80 9.10 10.62
CA HIS A 16 1.96 10.54 10.76
C HIS A 16 1.49 11.20 9.47
N ALA A 17 0.56 12.15 9.57
CA ALA A 17 0.01 12.80 8.40
C ALA A 17 1.12 13.53 7.62
N LEU A 18 1.06 13.38 6.30
CA LEU A 18 1.93 14.03 5.31
C LEU A 18 1.13 15.18 4.72
N GLU A 19 1.59 16.41 4.90
CA GLU A 19 0.83 17.61 4.53
C GLU A 19 1.40 18.26 3.26
N THR A 20 2.68 18.03 2.99
CA THR A 20 3.40 18.65 1.88
C THR A 20 4.09 17.61 0.99
N PRO A 21 4.37 17.94 -0.29
CA PRO A 21 5.18 17.08 -1.15
C PRO A 21 6.54 16.69 -0.53
N ALA A 22 7.16 17.61 0.21
CA ALA A 22 8.43 17.35 0.88
C ALA A 22 8.32 16.27 1.97
N ASP A 23 7.22 16.26 2.73
CA ASP A 23 6.94 15.20 3.72
C ASP A 23 6.82 13.84 3.03
N VAL A 24 6.17 13.80 1.86
CA VAL A 24 6.03 12.57 1.07
C VAL A 24 7.37 12.10 0.52
N GLU A 25 8.18 13.00 -0.02
CA GLU A 25 9.52 12.63 -0.50
C GLU A 25 10.40 12.07 0.61
N LEU A 26 10.35 12.66 1.81
CA LEU A 26 11.03 12.14 2.99
C LEU A 26 10.52 10.74 3.34
N TRP A 27 9.20 10.56 3.40
CA TRP A 27 8.59 9.25 3.65
C TRP A 27 9.00 8.20 2.61
N ILE A 28 9.07 8.56 1.32
CA ILE A 28 9.54 7.68 0.24
C ILE A 28 11.00 7.27 0.49
N ALA A 29 11.87 8.21 0.86
CA ALA A 29 13.28 7.93 1.13
C ALA A 29 13.45 6.97 2.31
N GLU A 30 12.72 7.20 3.41
CA GLU A 30 12.71 6.35 4.60
C GLU A 30 12.17 4.95 4.28
N HIS A 31 11.06 4.86 3.53
CA HIS A 31 10.47 3.60 3.11
C HIS A 31 11.42 2.80 2.21
N ASN A 32 12.06 3.45 1.23
CA ASN A 32 13.03 2.81 0.34
C ASN A 32 14.25 2.28 1.10
N LEU A 33 14.76 3.04 2.08
CA LEU A 33 15.84 2.58 2.94
C LEU A 33 15.40 1.35 3.75
N ALA A 34 14.22 1.40 4.37
CA ALA A 34 13.70 0.29 5.15
C ALA A 34 13.47 -0.98 4.31
N LEU A 35 13.00 -0.83 3.06
CA LEU A 35 12.91 -1.95 2.12
C LEU A 35 14.30 -2.53 1.80
N GLN A 36 15.32 -1.70 1.56
CA GLN A 36 16.68 -2.16 1.29
C GLN A 36 17.30 -2.89 2.48
N GLU A 37 17.03 -2.43 3.70
CA GLU A 37 17.57 -3.03 4.93
C GLU A 37 16.88 -4.34 5.31
N HIS A 38 15.60 -4.49 4.97
CA HIS A 38 14.78 -5.57 5.49
C HIS A 38 14.28 -6.57 4.45
N VAL A 39 14.29 -6.26 3.15
CA VAL A 39 13.82 -7.17 2.11
C VAL A 39 15.01 -7.90 1.49
N GLY A 40 15.01 -9.23 1.59
CA GLY A 40 16.01 -10.09 1.01
C GLY A 40 15.93 -10.10 -0.52
N ARG A 41 17.07 -10.35 -1.19
CA ARG A 41 17.22 -10.30 -2.66
C ARG A 41 16.26 -11.19 -3.46
N ASN A 42 15.73 -12.25 -2.85
CA ASN A 42 14.81 -13.21 -3.48
C ASN A 42 13.37 -13.05 -2.99
N GLU A 43 13.10 -12.10 -2.08
CA GLU A 43 11.75 -11.81 -1.62
C GLU A 43 11.01 -11.02 -2.71
N THR A 44 9.75 -11.37 -2.94
CA THR A 44 8.87 -10.71 -3.92
C THR A 44 7.58 -10.28 -3.24
N GLY A 45 6.75 -9.48 -3.93
CA GLY A 45 5.52 -8.97 -3.33
C GLY A 45 5.79 -8.08 -2.12
N TYR A 46 6.89 -7.33 -2.16
CA TYR A 46 7.25 -6.37 -1.13
C TYR A 46 6.64 -5.00 -1.40
N GLY A 47 6.46 -4.23 -0.34
CA GLY A 47 5.90 -2.88 -0.42
C GLY A 47 5.42 -2.42 0.94
N VAL A 48 4.31 -1.68 0.95
CA VAL A 48 3.67 -1.21 2.18
C VAL A 48 2.19 -1.56 2.18
N CYS A 49 1.68 -1.92 3.34
CA CYS A 49 0.25 -2.01 3.62
C CYS A 49 -0.17 -0.82 4.46
N PHE A 50 -1.14 -0.05 3.97
CA PHE A 50 -1.80 1.00 4.74
C PHE A 50 -3.12 0.48 5.28
N THR A 51 -3.30 0.55 6.58
CA THR A 51 -4.60 0.31 7.22
C THR A 51 -5.35 1.63 7.29
N LEU A 52 -6.57 1.67 6.76
CA LEU A 52 -7.40 2.87 6.74
C LEU A 52 -8.20 3.01 8.05
N ALA A 53 -8.33 4.23 8.54
CA ALA A 53 -9.03 4.53 9.80
C ALA A 53 -10.52 4.16 9.76
N ALA A 54 -11.16 4.28 8.59
CA ALA A 54 -12.57 3.95 8.39
C ALA A 54 -12.78 2.47 7.96
N GLY A 55 -11.72 1.68 7.87
CA GLY A 55 -11.77 0.27 7.47
C GLY A 55 -11.22 0.02 6.07
N GLY A 56 -10.66 -1.18 5.91
CA GLY A 56 -9.96 -1.61 4.71
C GLY A 56 -8.46 -1.36 4.74
N GLU A 57 -7.76 -2.06 3.86
CA GLU A 57 -6.33 -1.98 3.63
C GLU A 57 -6.01 -1.71 2.16
N VAL A 58 -4.92 -0.98 1.95
CA VAL A 58 -4.34 -0.65 0.65
C VAL A 58 -2.91 -1.18 0.63
N TYR A 59 -2.63 -2.13 -0.24
CA TYR A 59 -1.29 -2.62 -0.47
C TYR A 59 -0.68 -1.84 -1.63
N LEU A 60 0.42 -1.14 -1.38
CA LEU A 60 1.17 -0.37 -2.37
C LEU A 60 2.50 -1.07 -2.64
N GLN A 61 2.81 -1.26 -3.92
CA GLN A 61 4.12 -1.64 -4.40
C GLN A 61 4.56 -0.69 -5.52
N THR A 62 5.81 -0.25 -5.46
CA THR A 62 6.49 0.41 -6.57
C THR A 62 7.20 -0.64 -7.41
N THR A 63 6.95 -0.62 -8.71
CA THR A 63 7.63 -1.42 -9.72
C THR A 63 8.32 -0.49 -10.71
N ASP A 64 9.01 -1.03 -11.72
CA ASP A 64 9.72 -0.24 -12.72
C ASP A 64 8.76 0.66 -13.52
N GLY A 65 8.64 1.93 -13.11
CA GLY A 65 7.80 2.96 -13.72
C GLY A 65 6.32 2.95 -13.34
N ALA A 66 5.90 2.14 -12.36
CA ALA A 66 4.48 2.04 -11.99
C ALA A 66 4.23 1.79 -10.51
N LEU A 67 3.11 2.32 -10.02
CA LEU A 67 2.52 2.02 -8.72
C LEU A 67 1.46 0.95 -8.90
N VAL A 68 1.55 -0.09 -8.09
CA VAL A 68 0.55 -1.14 -8.00
C VAL A 68 -0.16 -0.98 -6.66
N LEU A 69 -1.46 -0.67 -6.71
CA LEU A 69 -2.33 -0.68 -5.54
C LEU A 69 -3.20 -1.94 -5.60
N ASP A 70 -3.28 -2.66 -4.50
CA ASP A 70 -4.20 -3.78 -4.35
C ASP A 70 -5.08 -3.50 -3.12
N LEU A 71 -6.37 -3.31 -3.38
CA LEU A 71 -7.36 -2.94 -2.37
C LEU A 71 -8.01 -4.17 -1.77
N THR A 72 -8.23 -4.15 -0.48
CA THR A 72 -9.23 -5.04 0.13
C THR A 72 -10.65 -4.62 -0.28
N PRO A 73 -11.64 -5.53 -0.29
CA PRO A 73 -13.04 -5.16 -0.56
C PRO A 73 -13.53 -4.01 0.33
N GLU A 74 -13.13 -4.01 1.60
CA GLU A 74 -13.49 -3.01 2.59
C GLU A 74 -12.84 -1.64 2.30
N ALA A 75 -11.83 -1.56 1.43
CA ALA A 75 -11.20 -0.33 0.99
C ALA A 75 -11.73 0.19 -0.35
N GLU A 76 -12.65 -0.50 -1.04
CA GLU A 76 -13.15 -0.09 -2.36
C GLU A 76 -13.76 1.32 -2.37
N TRP A 77 -14.21 1.82 -1.21
CA TRP A 77 -14.76 3.17 -1.04
C TRP A 77 -13.75 4.29 -1.34
N ILE A 78 -12.44 4.03 -1.34
CA ILE A 78 -11.42 5.04 -1.68
C ILE A 78 -11.21 5.21 -3.19
N ALA A 79 -11.87 4.40 -4.03
CA ALA A 79 -11.71 4.45 -5.48
C ALA A 79 -11.84 5.87 -6.07
N PRO A 80 -12.80 6.74 -5.65
CA PRO A 80 -12.89 8.12 -6.14
C PRO A 80 -11.63 8.96 -5.86
N LEU A 81 -10.95 8.72 -4.73
CA LEU A 81 -9.71 9.40 -4.39
C LEU A 81 -8.56 8.94 -5.30
N ILE A 82 -8.45 7.63 -5.53
CA ILE A 82 -7.45 7.07 -6.44
C ILE A 82 -7.66 7.62 -7.85
N MET A 83 -8.89 7.63 -8.34
CA MET A 83 -9.23 8.21 -9.65
C MET A 83 -8.85 9.69 -9.75
N ALA A 84 -9.13 10.47 -8.70
CA ALA A 84 -8.76 11.89 -8.66
C ALA A 84 -7.24 12.09 -8.71
N ALA A 85 -6.48 11.34 -7.91
CA ALA A 85 -5.01 11.40 -7.89
C ALA A 85 -4.39 10.92 -9.21
N ALA A 86 -4.99 9.92 -9.84
CA ALA A 86 -4.53 9.36 -11.11
C ALA A 86 -5.03 10.14 -12.34
N GLN A 87 -5.96 11.09 -12.17
CA GLN A 87 -6.65 11.81 -13.24
C GLN A 87 -7.32 10.84 -14.24
N LEU A 88 -8.04 9.86 -13.71
CA LEU A 88 -8.76 8.85 -14.50
C LEU A 88 -10.26 9.17 -14.58
N ASP A 89 -10.82 9.03 -15.77
CA ASP A 89 -12.26 9.21 -16.01
C ASP A 89 -13.09 7.98 -15.59
N GLU A 90 -12.49 6.78 -15.67
CA GLU A 90 -13.14 5.51 -15.31
C GLU A 90 -12.21 4.63 -14.47
N ALA A 91 -12.78 4.00 -13.43
CA ALA A 91 -12.06 3.05 -12.59
C ALA A 91 -11.79 1.73 -13.34
N PRO A 92 -10.59 1.14 -13.25
CA PRO A 92 -10.37 -0.20 -13.75
C PRO A 92 -11.28 -1.20 -13.01
N PRO A 93 -11.71 -2.28 -13.67
CA PRO A 93 -12.52 -3.30 -13.01
C PRO A 93 -11.69 -4.04 -11.95
N GLY A 94 -12.20 -4.06 -10.72
CA GLY A 94 -11.65 -4.85 -9.61
C GLY A 94 -10.86 -4.05 -8.59
N ARG A 95 -9.93 -4.73 -7.91
CA ARG A 95 -9.21 -4.23 -6.74
C ARG A 95 -7.77 -3.81 -7.02
N LEU A 96 -7.25 -4.19 -8.18
CA LEU A 96 -5.88 -3.89 -8.60
C LEU A 96 -5.88 -2.62 -9.46
N TRP A 97 -5.12 -1.62 -9.02
CA TRP A 97 -4.90 -0.38 -9.75
C TRP A 97 -3.43 -0.32 -10.13
N VAL A 98 -3.16 -0.05 -11.40
CA VAL A 98 -1.82 0.21 -11.90
C VAL A 98 -1.77 1.64 -12.38
N LEU A 99 -0.96 2.45 -11.72
CA LEU A 99 -0.83 3.88 -11.98
C LEU A 99 0.60 4.19 -12.41
N PRO A 100 0.82 5.26 -13.19
CA PRO A 100 2.15 5.82 -13.37
C PRO A 100 2.80 6.22 -12.03
N ASP A 101 4.12 6.06 -11.90
CA ASP A 101 4.88 6.37 -10.68
C ASP A 101 4.87 7.86 -10.28
N ASP A 102 4.74 8.77 -11.25
CA ASP A 102 4.59 10.21 -11.05
C ASP A 102 3.34 10.59 -10.20
N LYS A 103 2.39 9.65 -10.04
CA LYS A 103 1.18 9.84 -9.21
C LYS A 103 1.41 9.60 -7.73
N LEU A 104 2.58 9.08 -7.32
CA LEU A 104 2.82 8.65 -5.94
C LEU A 104 2.64 9.79 -4.96
N ILE A 105 3.21 10.96 -5.26
CA ILE A 105 3.14 12.12 -4.37
C ILE A 105 1.69 12.56 -4.16
N GLN A 106 0.93 12.73 -5.24
CA GLN A 106 -0.48 13.16 -5.14
C GLN A 106 -1.35 12.12 -4.44
N LEU A 107 -1.13 10.84 -4.73
CA LEU A 107 -1.83 9.74 -4.08
C LEU A 107 -1.57 9.72 -2.58
N MET A 108 -0.30 9.83 -2.17
CA MET A 108 0.07 9.83 -0.76
C MET A 108 -0.50 11.04 -0.01
N LEU A 109 -0.48 12.24 -0.60
CA LEU A 109 -1.12 13.41 -0.01
C LEU A 109 -2.63 13.21 0.19
N GLY A 110 -3.33 12.67 -0.83
CA GLY A 110 -4.75 12.38 -0.74
C GLY A 110 -5.08 11.34 0.33
N LEU A 111 -4.35 10.22 0.32
CA LEU A 111 -4.58 9.10 1.26
C LEU A 111 -4.17 9.44 2.69
N SER A 112 -3.23 10.36 2.90
CA SER A 112 -2.60 10.57 4.21
C SER A 112 -3.59 10.79 5.35
N SER A 113 -4.67 11.53 5.09
CA SER A 113 -5.73 11.80 6.09
C SER A 113 -6.60 10.58 6.43
N LEU A 114 -6.57 9.54 5.62
CA LEU A 114 -7.38 8.33 5.76
C LEU A 114 -6.61 7.17 6.41
N ILE A 115 -5.28 7.25 6.46
CA ILE A 115 -4.42 6.17 6.95
C ILE A 115 -4.34 6.23 8.49
N ALA A 116 -4.58 5.10 9.14
CA ALA A 116 -4.38 4.92 10.58
C ALA A 116 -2.97 4.40 10.90
N SER A 117 -2.47 3.48 10.09
CA SER A 117 -1.13 2.90 10.25
C SER A 117 -0.56 2.38 8.95
N SER A 118 0.76 2.25 8.89
CA SER A 118 1.47 1.59 7.79
C SER A 118 2.30 0.41 8.30
N MET A 119 2.50 -0.60 7.46
CA MET A 119 3.33 -1.76 7.76
C MET A 119 4.09 -2.18 6.50
N LEU A 120 5.40 -2.44 6.60
CA LEU A 120 6.13 -3.09 5.50
C LEU A 120 5.54 -4.48 5.25
N VAL A 121 5.44 -4.87 3.98
CA VAL A 121 4.97 -6.21 3.61
C VAL A 121 5.98 -6.89 2.70
N VAL A 122 6.02 -8.22 2.76
CA VAL A 122 6.75 -9.11 1.85
C VAL A 122 5.85 -10.31 1.55
N GLY A 123 5.97 -10.88 0.35
CA GLY A 123 5.18 -12.05 -0.05
C GLY A 123 3.71 -11.75 -0.37
N HIS A 124 3.30 -10.48 -0.43
CA HIS A 124 1.94 -10.12 -0.85
C HIS A 124 1.71 -10.51 -2.31
N ARG A 125 0.57 -11.13 -2.59
CA ARG A 125 0.22 -11.59 -3.94
C ARG A 125 -0.67 -10.57 -4.62
N PHE A 126 -0.08 -9.46 -5.06
CA PHE A 126 -0.77 -8.40 -5.79
C PHE A 126 -1.66 -8.95 -6.91
N GLY A 127 -2.94 -8.55 -6.90
CA GLY A 127 -3.90 -8.90 -7.94
C GLY A 127 -4.41 -10.33 -7.90
N ARG A 128 -4.05 -11.13 -6.88
CA ARG A 128 -4.69 -12.41 -6.61
C ARG A 128 -5.63 -12.27 -5.42
N PRO A 129 -6.83 -12.86 -5.48
CA PRO A 129 -7.71 -12.89 -4.31
C PRO A 129 -6.96 -13.51 -3.13
N GLN A 130 -6.74 -12.72 -2.07
CA GLN A 130 -6.32 -13.24 -0.79
C GLN A 130 -7.39 -14.24 -0.34
N ARG A 131 -7.01 -15.50 -0.11
CA ARG A 131 -7.84 -16.39 0.69
C ARG A 131 -7.80 -15.80 2.09
N MET A 132 -8.83 -15.05 2.47
CA MET A 132 -9.07 -14.71 3.87
C MET A 132 -9.03 -16.02 4.66
N GLY A 133 -8.00 -16.17 5.48
CA GLY A 133 -8.05 -17.09 6.60
C GLY A 133 -9.17 -16.58 7.48
N ALA A 134 -10.31 -17.28 7.44
CA ALA A 134 -11.39 -17.06 8.37
C ALA A 134 -10.84 -17.20 9.80
N TRP A 135 -11.03 -16.17 10.60
CA TRP A 135 -10.80 -16.17 12.04
C TRP A 135 -11.93 -16.91 12.75
#